data_AF-A0A7J9Q6K7-F1
#
_entry.id   AF-A0A7J9Q6K7-F1
#
_cell.length_a   1.000
_cell.length_b   1.000
_cell.length_c   1.000
_cell.angle_alpha   90.00
_cell.angle_beta   90.00
_cell.angle_gamma   90.00
#
_symmetry.space_group_name_H-M   'P 1'
#
loop_
_entity.id
_entity.type
_entity.pdbx_description
1 polymer ?
#
loop_
_entity_poly.entity_id
_entity_poly.type
_entity_poly.pdbx_seq_one_letter_code
_entity_poly.pdbx_strand_id
1 'polypeptide(L)'
;ISKFWLKLYIGILVTVIGIVILFTLNKNYKFSWKKILGLGFIASFNKGMSGGGYGPVVTGGQLLSGVKGKNAVGITSLAEGLTCAVGVAAYLLTKSIIDWRLAPYLIIGAVISVPLSALTVKKMNTKKLTVIIGITTLFLGLFTIIQTITN
;
A
#
# COMPACT_ATOMS: atom_id res chain seq x y z
N ILE A 1 -6.19 -11.86 17.70
CA ILE A 1 -7.14 -11.82 16.55
C ILE A 1 -6.94 -13.09 15.73
N SER A 2 -8.02 -13.82 15.38
CA SER A 2 -7.89 -14.98 14.49
C SER A 2 -7.45 -14.54 13.09
N LYS A 3 -6.56 -15.31 12.46
CA LYS A 3 -6.03 -15.04 11.11
C LYS A 3 -7.13 -14.77 10.08
N PHE A 4 -8.28 -15.43 10.25
CA PHE A 4 -9.47 -15.24 9.41
C PHE A 4 -9.99 -13.79 9.47
N TRP A 5 -10.30 -13.27 10.65
CA TRP A 5 -10.83 -11.93 10.85
C TRP A 5 -9.87 -10.84 10.35
N LEU A 6 -8.56 -11.06 10.52
CA LEU A 6 -7.54 -10.12 10.05
C LEU A 6 -7.51 -10.06 8.52
N LYS A 7 -7.44 -11.22 7.85
CA LYS A 7 -7.45 -11.27 6.38
C LYS A 7 -8.74 -10.73 5.78
N LEU A 8 -9.89 -11.05 6.40
CA LEU A 8 -11.19 -10.54 5.98
C LEU A 8 -11.24 -9.01 6.10
N TYR A 9 -10.76 -8.44 7.21
CA TYR A 9 -10.63 -7.00 7.39
C TYR A 9 -9.77 -6.34 6.31
N ILE A 10 -8.57 -6.89 6.01
CA ILE A 10 -7.71 -6.36 4.94
C ILE A 10 -8.45 -6.40 3.61
N GLY A 11 -9.07 -7.53 3.27
CA GLY A 11 -9.77 -7.72 2.01
C GLY A 11 -10.88 -6.69 1.82
N ILE A 12 -11.73 -6.47 2.84
CA ILE A 12 -12.78 -5.46 2.82
C ILE A 12 -12.19 -4.07 2.65
N LEU A 13 -11.18 -3.72 3.46
CA LEU A 13 -10.56 -2.40 3.45
C LEU A 13 -9.93 -2.08 2.07
N VAL A 14 -9.15 -3.00 1.51
CA VAL A 14 -8.53 -2.85 0.19
C VAL A 14 -9.60 -2.76 -0.91
N THR A 15 -10.65 -3.57 -0.83
CA THR A 15 -11.79 -3.51 -1.76
C THR A 15 -12.47 -2.14 -1.74
N VAL A 16 -12.81 -1.64 -0.55
CA VAL A 16 -13.45 -0.32 -0.37
C VAL A 16 -12.55 0.79 -0.93
N ILE A 17 -11.25 0.75 -0.70
CA ILE A 17 -10.31 1.73 -1.25
C ILE A 17 -10.27 1.67 -2.78
N GLY A 18 -10.22 0.46 -3.36
CA GLY A 18 -10.26 0.28 -4.81
C GLY A 18 -11.52 0.90 -5.43
N ILE A 19 -12.69 0.61 -4.83
CA ILE A 19 -13.97 1.21 -5.20
C ILE A 19 -13.90 2.74 -5.12
N VAL A 20 -13.47 3.27 -3.98
CA VAL A 20 -13.42 4.72 -3.74
C VAL A 20 -12.48 5.42 -4.73
N ILE A 21 -11.30 4.85 -5.02
CA ILE A 21 -10.37 5.42 -6.02
C ILE A 21 -11.07 5.52 -7.38
N LEU A 22 -11.76 4.47 -7.82
CA LEU A 22 -12.44 4.44 -9.12
C LEU A 22 -13.60 5.44 -9.19
N PHE A 23 -14.41 5.54 -8.14
CA PHE A 23 -15.51 6.52 -8.08
C PHE A 23 -15.03 7.97 -8.01
N THR A 24 -13.79 8.21 -7.63
CA THR A 24 -13.25 9.55 -7.38
C THR A 24 -12.27 10.04 -8.46
N LEU A 25 -12.07 9.26 -9.54
CA LEU A 25 -11.18 9.56 -10.66
C LEU A 25 -11.38 10.93 -11.32
N ASN A 26 -12.61 11.43 -11.33
CA ASN A 26 -12.95 12.71 -11.98
C ASN A 26 -13.16 13.85 -10.99
N LYS A 27 -12.95 13.63 -9.68
CA LYS A 27 -13.11 14.67 -8.66
C LYS A 27 -11.78 15.37 -8.37
N ASN A 28 -11.79 16.69 -8.45
CA ASN A 28 -10.65 17.52 -8.04
C ASN A 28 -10.76 17.81 -6.54
N TYR A 29 -10.03 17.06 -5.72
CA TYR A 29 -9.92 17.36 -4.30
C TYR A 29 -8.88 18.45 -4.07
N LYS A 30 -9.23 19.44 -3.24
CA LYS A 30 -8.25 20.40 -2.73
C LYS A 30 -7.35 19.70 -1.71
N PHE A 31 -6.07 20.05 -1.77
CA PHE A 31 -5.06 19.53 -0.86
C PHE A 31 -5.40 19.85 0.60
N SER A 32 -5.25 18.87 1.50
CA SER A 32 -5.52 19.06 2.94
C SER A 32 -4.51 18.33 3.82
N TRP A 33 -3.74 19.10 4.58
CA TRP A 33 -2.77 18.58 5.56
C TRP A 33 -3.42 17.75 6.67
N LYS A 34 -4.61 18.17 7.16
CA LYS A 34 -5.34 17.44 8.21
C LYS A 34 -5.71 16.02 7.76
N LYS A 35 -6.14 15.87 6.50
CA LYS A 35 -6.45 14.55 5.92
C LYS A 35 -5.21 13.69 5.83
N ILE A 36 -4.09 14.23 5.36
CA ILE A 36 -2.83 13.50 5.24
C ILE A 36 -2.33 13.02 6.61
N LEU A 37 -2.39 13.86 7.64
CA LEU A 37 -2.00 13.46 9.00
C LEU A 37 -2.90 12.35 9.55
N GLY A 38 -4.22 12.49 9.42
CA GLY A 38 -5.17 11.46 9.86
C GLY A 38 -4.99 10.14 9.11
N LEU A 39 -4.77 10.20 7.79
CA LEU A 39 -4.48 9.04 6.96
C LEU A 39 -3.17 8.37 7.35
N GLY A 40 -2.12 9.15 7.63
CA GLY A 40 -0.84 8.64 8.07
C GLY A 40 -0.97 7.82 9.35
N PHE A 41 -1.71 8.33 10.33
CA PHE A 41 -1.96 7.61 11.59
C PHE A 41 -2.69 6.28 11.36
N ILE A 42 -3.79 6.31 10.59
CA ILE A 42 -4.58 5.10 10.28
C ILE A 42 -3.74 4.09 9.49
N ALA A 43 -2.97 4.55 8.50
CA ALA A 43 -2.14 3.70 7.66
C ALA A 43 -0.99 3.05 8.44
N SER A 44 -0.29 3.81 9.28
CA SER A 44 0.79 3.29 10.13
C SER A 44 0.28 2.24 11.11
N PHE A 45 -0.89 2.48 11.73
CA PHE A 45 -1.52 1.49 12.61
C PHE A 45 -1.92 0.22 11.84
N ASN A 46 -2.50 0.38 10.65
CA ASN A 46 -2.85 -0.73 9.77
C ASN A 46 -1.62 -1.57 9.39
N LYS A 47 -0.51 -0.94 8.98
CA LYS A 47 0.74 -1.65 8.65
C LYS A 47 1.32 -2.38 9.86
N GLY A 48 1.27 -1.78 11.05
CA GLY A 48 1.74 -2.41 12.29
C GLY A 48 0.91 -3.64 12.67
N MET A 49 -0.42 -3.59 12.56
CA MET A 49 -1.29 -4.70 12.92
C MET A 49 -1.31 -5.83 11.89
N SER A 50 -1.34 -5.48 10.61
CA SER A 50 -1.70 -6.41 9.54
C SER A 50 -0.57 -6.66 8.54
N GLY A 51 0.33 -5.69 8.36
CA GLY A 51 1.32 -5.68 7.29
C GLY A 51 0.74 -5.56 5.87
N GLY A 52 -0.59 -5.70 5.68
CA GLY A 52 -1.26 -5.78 4.38
C GLY A 52 -2.21 -4.60 4.11
N GLY A 53 -2.35 -4.21 2.85
CA GLY A 53 -3.26 -3.13 2.45
C GLY A 53 -2.73 -1.70 2.63
N TYR A 54 -1.54 -1.52 3.24
CA TYR A 54 -0.91 -0.21 3.43
C TYR A 54 -0.77 0.61 2.13
N GLY A 55 -0.24 -0.01 1.07
CA GLY A 55 -0.03 0.66 -0.23
C GLY A 55 -1.31 1.30 -0.78
N PRO A 56 -2.40 0.54 -0.94
CA PRO A 56 -3.72 1.07 -1.27
C PRO A 56 -4.21 2.17 -0.33
N VAL A 57 -4.10 2.00 0.99
CA VAL A 57 -4.58 2.97 1.98
C VAL A 57 -3.88 4.31 1.83
N VAL A 58 -2.55 4.30 1.76
CA VAL A 58 -1.76 5.53 1.67
C VAL A 58 -1.92 6.16 0.29
N THR A 59 -1.79 5.38 -0.78
CA THR A 59 -1.89 5.91 -2.15
C THR A 59 -3.30 6.44 -2.43
N GLY A 60 -4.33 5.66 -2.10
CA GLY A 60 -5.73 6.05 -2.25
C GLY A 60 -6.12 7.21 -1.34
N GLY A 61 -5.70 7.18 -0.07
CA GLY A 61 -5.90 8.28 0.85
C GLY A 61 -5.25 9.59 0.38
N GLN A 62 -4.04 9.53 -0.17
CA GLN A 62 -3.37 10.71 -0.72
C GLN A 62 -4.08 11.25 -1.95
N LEU A 63 -4.56 10.37 -2.83
CA LEU A 63 -5.36 10.75 -3.98
C LEU A 63 -6.65 11.48 -3.55
N LEU A 64 -7.35 10.96 -2.54
CA LEU A 64 -8.54 11.57 -1.93
C LEU A 64 -8.22 12.85 -1.14
N SER A 65 -6.96 13.05 -0.79
CA SER A 65 -6.44 14.26 -0.16
C SER A 65 -5.91 15.28 -1.16
N GLY A 66 -6.10 15.07 -2.47
CA GLY A 66 -5.73 16.03 -3.53
C GLY A 66 -4.30 15.89 -4.05
N VAL A 67 -3.59 14.81 -3.73
CA VAL A 67 -2.25 14.52 -4.26
C VAL A 67 -2.37 13.90 -5.65
N LYS A 68 -1.56 14.38 -6.61
CA LYS A 68 -1.51 13.80 -7.97
C LYS A 68 -1.07 12.34 -7.92
N GLY A 69 -1.68 11.47 -8.72
CA GLY A 69 -1.42 10.01 -8.68
C GLY A 69 0.06 9.60 -8.74
N LYS A 70 0.88 10.22 -9.59
CA LYS A 70 2.34 9.94 -9.63
C LYS A 70 3.06 10.30 -8.32
N ASN A 71 2.71 11.45 -7.76
CA ASN A 71 3.28 11.92 -6.49
C ASN A 71 2.80 11.02 -5.34
N ALA A 72 1.54 10.60 -5.37
CA ALA A 72 0.96 9.73 -4.36
C ALA A 72 1.70 8.38 -4.28
N VAL A 73 1.99 7.78 -5.44
CA VAL A 73 2.79 6.54 -5.51
C VAL A 73 4.20 6.77 -4.96
N GLY A 74 4.88 7.85 -5.39
CA GLY A 74 6.23 8.16 -4.93
C GLY A 74 6.33 8.38 -3.42
N ILE A 75 5.40 9.17 -2.85
CA ILE A 75 5.36 9.42 -1.40
C ILE A 75 5.05 8.12 -0.65
N THR A 76 4.11 7.30 -1.16
CA THR A 76 3.77 6.02 -0.54
C THR A 76 4.96 5.07 -0.52
N SER A 77 5.70 4.93 -1.62
CA SER A 77 6.90 4.08 -1.68
C SER A 77 8.00 4.56 -0.73
N LEU A 78 8.23 5.87 -0.63
CA LEU A 78 9.19 6.43 0.31
C LEU A 78 8.77 6.17 1.76
N ALA A 79 7.50 6.44 2.09
CA ALA A 79 6.96 6.20 3.42
C ALA A 79 7.03 4.70 3.78
N GLU A 80 6.70 3.81 2.83
CA GLU A 80 6.83 2.37 3.01
C GLU A 80 8.27 1.96 3.30
N GLY A 81 9.24 2.45 2.53
CA GLY A 81 10.65 2.19 2.77
C GLY A 81 11.11 2.59 4.17
N LEU A 82 10.73 3.79 4.64
CA LEU A 82 11.03 4.25 6.00
C LEU A 82 10.35 3.40 7.08
N THR A 83 9.06 3.09 6.91
CA THR A 83 8.35 2.22 7.87
C THR A 83 8.93 0.81 7.93
N CYS A 84 9.36 0.26 6.79
CA CYS A 84 10.03 -1.03 6.72
C CYS A 84 11.40 -0.99 7.40
N ALA A 85 12.19 0.08 7.20
CA ALA A 85 13.49 0.25 7.86
C ALA A 85 13.33 0.28 9.40
N VAL A 86 12.35 1.03 9.90
CA VAL A 86 12.03 1.05 11.34
C VAL A 86 11.55 -0.32 11.81
N GLY A 87 10.71 -1.00 11.02
CA GLY A 87 10.25 -2.36 11.33
C GLY A 87 11.38 -3.39 11.43
N VAL A 88 12.35 -3.34 10.52
CA VAL A 88 13.55 -4.18 10.55
C VAL A 88 14.41 -3.86 11.77
N ALA A 89 14.64 -2.57 12.07
CA ALA A 89 15.38 -2.16 13.25
C ALA A 89 14.72 -2.67 14.55
N ALA A 90 13.40 -2.52 14.68
CA ALA A 90 12.64 -3.03 15.82
C ALA A 90 12.69 -4.57 15.91
N TYR A 91 12.62 -5.27 14.78
CA TYR A 91 12.74 -6.73 14.74
C TYR A 91 14.12 -7.20 15.22
N LEU A 92 15.20 -6.53 14.79
CA LEU A 92 16.57 -6.82 15.23
C LEU A 92 16.75 -6.67 16.75
N LEU A 93 16.10 -5.68 17.37
CA LEU A 93 16.15 -5.47 18.82
C LEU A 93 15.48 -6.62 19.60
N THR A 94 14.55 -7.34 18.98
CA THR A 94 13.81 -8.46 19.62
C THR A 94 14.66 -9.75 19.71
N LYS A 95 15.90 -9.78 19.19
CA LYS A 95 16.80 -10.95 19.16
C LYS A 95 16.16 -12.22 18.55
N SER A 96 15.23 -12.05 17.61
CA SER A 96 14.64 -13.19 16.89
C SER A 96 15.64 -13.85 15.94
N ILE A 97 15.46 -15.15 15.71
CA ILE A 97 16.22 -15.93 14.74
C ILE A 97 15.91 -15.39 13.33
N ILE A 98 16.94 -14.93 12.63
CA ILE A 98 16.85 -14.45 11.24
C ILE A 98 17.39 -15.55 10.33
N ASP A 99 16.56 -15.97 9.37
CA ASP A 99 17.04 -16.82 8.28
C ASP A 99 17.72 -15.97 7.20
N TRP A 100 19.04 -15.88 7.29
CA TRP A 100 19.88 -15.15 6.36
C TRP A 100 19.93 -15.76 4.96
N ARG A 101 19.43 -17.00 4.76
CA ARG A 101 19.42 -17.64 3.44
C ARG A 101 18.44 -16.96 2.50
N LEU A 102 17.30 -16.48 2.99
CA LEU A 102 16.26 -15.83 2.18
C LEU A 102 16.60 -14.38 1.82
N ALA A 103 17.37 -13.69 2.67
CA ALA A 103 17.69 -12.28 2.53
C ALA A 103 18.27 -11.88 1.15
N PRO A 104 19.32 -12.53 0.61
CA PRO A 104 19.92 -12.13 -0.67
C PRO A 104 18.94 -12.26 -1.84
N TYR A 105 18.12 -13.32 -1.88
CA TYR A 105 17.14 -13.52 -2.96
C TYR A 105 16.06 -12.43 -2.94
N LEU A 106 15.59 -12.04 -1.76
CA LEU A 106 14.61 -10.95 -1.60
C LEU A 106 15.20 -9.59 -1.99
N ILE A 107 16.44 -9.30 -1.58
CA ILE A 107 17.13 -8.05 -1.90
C ILE A 107 17.33 -7.92 -3.41
N ILE A 108 17.83 -8.97 -4.07
CA ILE A 108 18.07 -8.95 -5.52
C ILE A 108 16.75 -8.71 -6.27
N GLY A 109 15.68 -9.44 -5.93
CA GLY A 109 14.37 -9.25 -6.54
C GLY A 109 13.82 -7.84 -6.33
N ALA A 110 13.94 -7.29 -5.12
CA ALA A 110 13.51 -5.93 -4.81
C ALA A 110 14.30 -4.88 -5.58
N VAL A 111 15.64 -4.97 -5.59
CA VAL A 111 16.52 -3.99 -6.26
C VAL A 111 16.29 -3.97 -7.77
N ILE A 112 16.11 -5.12 -8.40
CA ILE A 112 15.82 -5.21 -9.84
C ILE A 112 14.42 -4.67 -10.16
N SER A 113 13.44 -4.87 -9.27
CA SER A 113 12.07 -4.37 -9.46
C SER A 113 11.98 -2.85 -9.42
N VAL A 114 12.73 -2.18 -8.55
CA VAL A 114 12.68 -0.71 -8.34
C VAL A 114 12.82 0.12 -9.63
N PRO A 115 13.88 -0.02 -10.46
CA PRO A 115 14.03 0.78 -11.66
C PRO A 115 12.92 0.52 -12.68
N LEU A 116 12.48 -0.73 -12.83
CA LEU A 116 11.39 -1.10 -13.74
C LEU A 116 10.08 -0.43 -13.33
N SER A 117 9.73 -0.51 -12.04
CA SER A 117 8.54 0.13 -11.49
C SER A 117 8.61 1.66 -11.59
N ALA A 118 9.75 2.26 -11.24
CA ALA A 118 9.95 3.71 -11.28
C ALA A 118 9.84 4.28 -12.71
N LEU A 119 10.48 3.63 -13.70
CA LEU A 119 10.40 4.05 -15.10
C LEU A 119 8.98 3.90 -15.67
N THR A 120 8.28 2.84 -15.28
CA THR A 120 6.89 2.60 -15.69
C THR A 120 5.97 3.70 -15.17
N VAL A 121 6.01 3.98 -13.86
CA VAL A 121 5.21 5.03 -13.23
C VAL A 121 5.55 6.41 -13.80
N LYS A 122 6.83 6.68 -14.09
CA LYS A 122 7.29 7.93 -14.69
C LYS A 122 6.66 8.17 -16.07
N LYS A 123 6.66 7.16 -16.94
CA LYS A 123 6.15 7.24 -18.33
C LYS A 123 4.62 7.31 -18.44
N MET A 124 3.89 6.73 -17.49
CA MET A 124 2.43 6.68 -17.56
C MET A 124 1.75 8.04 -17.36
N ASN A 125 0.56 8.26 -17.94
CA ASN A 125 -0.25 9.43 -17.62
C ASN A 125 -0.88 9.27 -16.22
N THR A 126 -0.92 10.34 -15.43
CA THR A 126 -1.53 10.38 -14.09
C THR A 126 -2.94 9.78 -14.04
N LYS A 127 -3.81 10.09 -15.02
CA LYS A 127 -5.18 9.54 -15.04
C LYS A 127 -5.18 8.03 -15.28
N LYS A 128 -4.41 7.55 -16.26
CA LYS A 128 -4.26 6.11 -16.55
C LYS A 128 -3.67 5.35 -15.37
N LEU A 129 -2.64 5.91 -14.73
CA LEU A 129 -2.02 5.34 -13.53
C LEU A 129 -3.03 5.20 -12.39
N THR A 130 -3.85 6.24 -12.16
CA THR A 130 -4.86 6.22 -11.11
C THR A 130 -5.94 5.16 -11.35
N VAL A 131 -6.40 5.01 -12.61
CA VAL A 131 -7.33 3.93 -13.00
C VAL A 131 -6.72 2.57 -12.73
N ILE A 132 -5.47 2.34 -13.15
CA ILE A 132 -4.78 1.07 -12.97
C ILE A 132 -4.64 0.74 -11.47
N ILE A 133 -4.22 1.72 -10.65
CA ILE A 133 -4.16 1.55 -9.20
C ILE A 133 -5.53 1.14 -8.64
N GLY A 134 -6.61 1.82 -9.03
CA GLY A 134 -7.97 1.51 -8.57
C GLY A 134 -8.41 0.10 -8.94
N ILE A 135 -8.23 -0.30 -10.21
CA ILE A 135 -8.60 -1.64 -10.70
C ILE A 135 -7.78 -2.73 -10.01
N THR A 136 -6.45 -2.58 -9.98
CA THR A 136 -5.56 -3.56 -9.37
C THR A 136 -5.83 -3.69 -7.86
N THR A 137 -6.06 -2.57 -7.18
CA THR A 137 -6.44 -2.56 -5.76
C THR A 137 -7.76 -3.28 -5.53
N LEU A 138 -8.78 -2.99 -6.34
CA LEU A 138 -10.09 -3.63 -6.23
C LEU A 138 -9.98 -5.14 -6.44
N PHE A 139 -9.23 -5.56 -7.47
CA PHE A 139 -8.98 -6.96 -7.76
C PHE A 139 -8.25 -7.67 -6.60
N LEU A 140 -7.18 -7.08 -6.06
CA LEU A 140 -6.45 -7.61 -4.90
C LEU A 140 -7.34 -7.76 -3.67
N GLY A 141 -8.22 -6.78 -3.42
CA GLY A 141 -9.17 -6.82 -2.30
C GLY A 141 -10.16 -7.96 -2.44
N LEU A 142 -10.83 -8.07 -3.60
CA LEU A 142 -11.77 -9.14 -3.90
C LEU A 142 -11.11 -10.52 -3.85
N PHE A 143 -9.92 -10.65 -4.44
CA PHE A 143 -9.14 -11.88 -4.41
C PHE A 143 -8.82 -12.31 -2.98
N THR A 144 -8.42 -11.37 -2.12
CA THR A 144 -8.14 -11.64 -0.70
C THR A 144 -9.39 -12.12 0.05
N ILE A 145 -10.56 -11.51 -0.21
CA ILE A 145 -11.83 -11.93 0.40
C ILE A 145 -12.18 -13.35 -0.04
N ILE A 146 -12.16 -13.62 -1.35
CA ILE A 146 -12.49 -14.95 -1.89
C ILE A 146 -11.55 -16.00 -1.30
N GLN A 147 -10.24 -15.75 -1.33
CA GLN A 147 -9.24 -16.67 -0.79
C GLN A 147 -9.44 -16.93 0.71
N THR A 148 -9.93 -15.94 1.47
CA THR A 148 -10.19 -16.05 2.91
C THR A 148 -11.47 -16.82 3.23
N ILE A 149 -12.47 -16.80 2.35
CA ILE A 149 -13.72 -17.54 2.53
C ILE A 149 -13.56 -19.01 2.08
N THR A 150 -12.71 -19.26 1.08
CA THR A 150 -12.49 -20.61 0.53
C THR A 150 -11.47 -21.44 1.31
N ASN A 151 -10.53 -20.83 2.06
CA ASN A 151 -9.58 -21.52 2.95
C ASN A 151 -10.02 -21.45 4.41
#